data_AF-A0A969KED8-F1
#
_entry.id   AF-A0A969KED8-F1
#
_cell.length_a   1.000
_cell.length_b   1.000
_cell.length_c   1.000
_cell.angle_alpha   90.00
_cell.angle_beta   90.00
_cell.angle_gamma   90.00
#
_symmetry.space_group_name_H-M   'P 1'
#
loop_
_entity.id
_entity.type
_entity.pdbx_description
1 polymer ?
#
loop_
_entity_poly.entity_id
_entity_poly.type
_entity_poly.pdbx_seq_one_letter_code
_entity_poly.pdbx_strand_id
1 'polypeptide(L)'
;MVQGGKLCGTFTERNLIRLIAEGADLSTVTLGEVIEIPAVSLHCSPEENIFTALDLLRHHRIRHLPIVDEHEQPIGMVTYDSLRSALPPINLLTRLHCVADVMVSEVVTAPLDASLLDVAWLIADHQVSCVVICEDSGDRPRPIGLVTERDIIQFQSLALDLTQTQANEVMSSPLFTLSPTASLWEAHETMNKQRVRRLIVVGREGEMRGIVSQTSLFQVLRPNDMYNMIELLQNVVEEHAQEVAEKNQQLQAEIIERKKAEIKLQEAHRHLKTLVKERTLQLREANAQLKQDLLKRERMTAELEQAMRELQETQLQLIQTEKMSGLGQLVAGIAHEINNPINFIYGNLPHAQQYVEEILGTLTLYEKYYPQIPKEIREYRKNVDLNFLREDVKELIASMYAGVNRIRNLLLSLKTFSRLDESALKMADIHQGIDSTLLLIQNRLQEHHNFQHIQVIREYETIPQIECYPGQLNQVFLNLLLNAIDAVEEVQAQDHLRESSNGVVVSHVSPSAKQTYKKPQIRIKTHMSPEGDR
;
A
#
# COMPACT_ATOMS: atom_id res chain seq x y z
N MET A 1 60.50 13.27 -74.30
CA MET A 1 60.77 14.11 -75.49
C MET A 1 59.62 13.97 -76.46
N VAL A 2 59.11 15.09 -76.96
CA VAL A 2 58.03 15.12 -77.95
C VAL A 2 58.58 15.78 -79.20
N GLN A 3 58.58 15.09 -80.34
CA GLN A 3 59.03 15.63 -81.62
C GLN A 3 57.87 15.57 -82.61
N GLY A 4 57.49 16.71 -83.19
CA GLY A 4 56.34 16.79 -84.10
C GLY A 4 54.99 16.43 -83.45
N GLY A 5 54.85 16.60 -82.13
CA GLY A 5 53.64 16.24 -81.38
C GLY A 5 53.58 14.79 -80.88
N LYS A 6 54.51 13.93 -81.32
CA LYS A 6 54.58 12.52 -80.93
C LYS A 6 55.57 12.28 -79.79
N LEU A 7 55.23 11.38 -78.87
CA LEU A 7 56.16 10.93 -77.84
C LEU A 7 57.27 10.07 -78.45
N CYS A 8 58.51 10.56 -78.42
CA CYS A 8 59.64 9.87 -79.08
C CYS A 8 60.58 9.16 -78.12
N GLY A 9 60.60 9.52 -76.84
CA GLY A 9 61.51 8.92 -75.87
C GLY A 9 61.38 9.50 -74.47
N THR A 10 61.90 8.79 -73.47
CA THR A 10 61.89 9.21 -72.05
C THR A 10 63.29 9.56 -71.56
N PHE A 11 63.37 10.57 -70.70
CA PHE A 11 64.61 10.99 -70.06
C PHE A 11 64.42 10.88 -68.54
N THR A 12 65.35 10.19 -67.88
CA THR A 12 65.27 9.88 -66.45
C THR A 12 66.59 10.20 -65.74
N GLU A 13 66.53 10.32 -64.40
CA GLU A 13 67.70 10.50 -63.52
C GLU A 13 68.81 9.47 -63.82
N ARG A 14 68.41 8.23 -64.12
CA ARG A 14 69.32 7.13 -64.44
C ARG A 14 70.14 7.36 -65.71
N ASN A 15 69.57 8.03 -66.72
CA ASN A 15 70.30 8.33 -67.95
C ASN A 15 71.44 9.34 -67.69
N LEU A 16 71.22 10.30 -66.78
CA LEU A 16 72.25 11.22 -66.34
C LEU A 16 73.34 10.52 -65.51
N ILE A 17 72.95 9.67 -64.56
CA ILE A 17 73.90 8.97 -63.70
C ILE A 17 74.89 8.12 -64.48
N ARG A 18 74.43 7.45 -65.55
CA ARG A 18 75.31 6.69 -66.43
C ARG A 18 76.42 7.55 -67.06
N LEU A 19 76.06 8.75 -67.54
CA LEU A 19 77.03 9.68 -68.12
C LEU A 19 78.01 10.22 -67.08
N ILE A 20 77.52 10.48 -65.86
CA ILE A 20 78.35 10.93 -64.74
C ILE A 20 79.36 9.84 -64.35
N ALA A 21 78.92 8.59 -64.27
CA ALA A 21 79.78 7.45 -63.99
C ALA A 21 80.84 7.22 -65.08
N GLU A 22 80.53 7.55 -66.34
CA GLU A 22 81.46 7.49 -67.47
C GLU A 22 82.41 8.72 -67.52
N GLY A 23 82.28 9.67 -66.60
CA GLY A 23 83.12 10.87 -66.51
C GLY A 23 82.78 11.96 -67.54
N ALA A 24 81.60 11.90 -68.15
CA ALA A 24 81.18 12.85 -69.17
C ALA A 24 80.81 14.22 -68.58
N ASP A 25 81.18 15.30 -69.27
CA ASP A 25 80.76 16.65 -68.93
C ASP A 25 79.32 16.90 -69.44
N LEU A 26 78.36 16.92 -68.51
CA LEU A 26 76.94 17.13 -68.79
C LEU A 26 76.64 18.44 -69.53
N SER A 27 77.54 19.44 -69.51
CA SER A 27 77.35 20.69 -70.25
C SER A 27 77.50 20.54 -71.77
N THR A 28 78.10 19.42 -72.22
CA THR A 28 78.43 19.16 -73.62
C THR A 28 77.55 18.10 -74.29
N VAL A 29 76.78 17.33 -73.52
CA VAL A 29 75.96 16.23 -74.02
C VAL A 29 74.58 16.73 -74.46
N THR A 30 74.12 16.32 -75.64
CA THR A 30 72.79 16.71 -76.14
C THR A 30 71.71 15.74 -75.66
N LEU A 31 70.49 16.23 -75.41
CA LEU A 31 69.36 15.38 -74.98
C LEU A 31 69.10 14.20 -75.93
N GLY A 32 69.33 14.38 -77.25
CA GLY A 32 69.13 13.33 -78.25
C GLY A 32 70.07 12.14 -78.12
N GLU A 33 71.24 12.30 -77.48
CA GLU A 33 72.24 11.24 -77.27
C GLU A 33 71.95 10.40 -76.01
N VAL A 34 71.02 10.85 -75.15
CA VAL A 34 70.82 10.33 -73.79
C VAL A 34 69.44 9.71 -73.56
N ILE A 35 68.48 10.07 -74.40
CA ILE A 35 67.09 9.62 -74.29
C ILE A 35 66.96 8.13 -74.64
N GLU A 36 66.14 7.41 -73.88
CA GLU A 36 65.73 6.05 -74.22
C GLU A 36 64.62 6.07 -75.29
N ILE A 37 64.86 5.37 -76.40
CA ILE A 37 63.95 5.22 -77.55
C ILE A 37 63.80 3.71 -77.86
N PRO A 38 62.58 3.18 -78.02
CA PRO A 38 61.29 3.87 -78.00
C PRO A 38 60.75 4.11 -76.57
N ALA A 39 59.93 5.15 -76.40
CA ALA A 39 59.20 5.36 -75.15
C ALA A 39 58.12 4.29 -74.96
N VAL A 40 58.03 3.74 -73.76
CA VAL A 40 56.89 2.90 -73.35
C VAL A 40 55.72 3.82 -73.01
N SER A 41 54.56 3.62 -73.63
CA SER A 41 53.34 4.39 -73.40
C SER A 41 52.09 3.50 -73.34
N LEU A 42 51.03 4.04 -72.75
CA LEU A 42 49.72 3.41 -72.62
C LEU A 42 48.71 4.11 -73.55
N HIS A 43 47.92 3.37 -74.34
CA HIS A 43 46.98 3.97 -75.28
C HIS A 43 45.61 4.12 -74.65
N CYS A 44 45.13 5.35 -74.47
CA CYS A 44 43.83 5.60 -73.84
C CYS A 44 42.67 4.95 -74.63
N SER A 45 42.31 3.71 -74.29
CA SER A 45 41.25 2.93 -74.94
C SER A 45 40.27 2.40 -73.89
N PRO A 46 39.00 2.16 -74.26
CA PRO A 46 37.98 1.69 -73.32
C PRO A 46 38.21 0.25 -72.82
N GLU A 47 39.14 -0.50 -73.40
CA GLU A 47 39.46 -1.89 -73.06
C GLU A 47 40.65 -2.00 -72.09
N GLU A 48 41.48 -0.96 -72.00
CA GLU A 48 42.61 -0.95 -71.06
C GLU A 48 42.13 -0.70 -69.64
N ASN A 49 42.48 -1.62 -68.74
CA ASN A 49 42.16 -1.50 -67.33
C ASN A 49 43.36 -0.98 -66.53
N ILE A 50 43.10 -0.61 -65.29
CA ILE A 50 44.12 -0.14 -64.35
C ILE A 50 45.25 -1.16 -64.09
N PHE A 51 44.98 -2.46 -64.29
CA PHE A 51 45.96 -3.53 -64.14
C PHE A 51 46.94 -3.59 -65.31
N THR A 52 46.51 -3.29 -66.54
CA THR A 52 47.41 -3.15 -67.70
C THR A 52 48.47 -2.08 -67.44
N ALA A 53 48.07 -0.94 -66.87
CA ALA A 53 49.00 0.12 -66.49
C ALA A 53 49.99 -0.33 -65.40
N LEU A 54 49.52 -1.08 -64.38
CA LEU A 54 50.38 -1.66 -63.35
C LEU A 54 51.38 -2.67 -63.92
N ASP A 55 50.94 -3.54 -64.83
CA ASP A 55 51.77 -4.56 -65.47
C ASP A 55 52.84 -3.92 -66.37
N LEU A 56 52.51 -2.89 -67.15
CA LEU A 56 53.48 -2.16 -67.98
C LEU A 56 54.51 -1.42 -67.12
N LEU A 57 54.09 -0.72 -66.06
CA LEU A 57 55.01 -0.07 -65.12
C LEU A 57 55.99 -1.09 -64.52
N ARG A 58 55.49 -2.26 -64.10
CA ARG A 58 56.32 -3.33 -63.51
C ARG A 58 57.24 -3.98 -64.52
N HIS A 59 56.73 -4.36 -65.69
CA HIS A 59 57.47 -5.10 -66.72
C HIS A 59 58.64 -4.27 -67.26
N HIS A 60 58.40 -2.99 -67.54
CA HIS A 60 59.42 -2.08 -68.04
C HIS A 60 60.23 -1.40 -66.94
N ARG A 61 59.96 -1.70 -65.65
CA ARG A 61 60.63 -1.12 -64.47
C ARG A 61 60.63 0.42 -64.47
N ILE A 62 59.56 1.02 -64.98
CA ILE A 62 59.38 2.48 -65.07
C ILE A 62 58.43 2.97 -63.97
N ARG A 63 58.58 4.23 -63.57
CA ARG A 63 57.77 4.87 -62.50
C ARG A 63 56.66 5.78 -63.03
N HIS A 64 56.78 6.11 -64.30
CA HIS A 64 55.98 7.09 -65.00
C HIS A 64 55.63 6.49 -66.35
N LEU A 65 54.34 6.23 -66.58
CA LEU A 65 53.83 5.69 -67.83
C LEU A 65 53.03 6.79 -68.53
N PRO A 66 53.56 7.40 -69.60
CA PRO A 66 52.82 8.35 -70.41
C PRO A 66 51.58 7.70 -71.02
N ILE A 67 50.45 8.40 -70.95
CA ILE A 67 49.23 8.05 -71.66
C ILE A 67 49.25 8.81 -72.98
N VAL A 68 49.06 8.10 -74.09
CA VAL A 68 48.97 8.67 -75.44
C VAL A 68 47.59 8.45 -76.05
N ASP A 69 47.21 9.34 -76.97
CA ASP A 69 46.02 9.16 -77.80
C ASP A 69 46.27 8.22 -79.00
N GLU A 70 45.26 8.07 -79.86
CA GLU A 70 45.33 7.29 -81.10
C GLU A 70 46.36 7.84 -82.11
N HIS A 71 46.88 9.06 -81.90
CA HIS A 71 47.85 9.73 -82.75
C HIS A 71 49.26 9.80 -82.13
N GLU A 72 49.51 9.04 -81.04
CA GLU A 72 50.75 9.01 -80.26
C GLU A 72 51.10 10.35 -79.56
N GLN A 73 50.10 11.21 -79.34
CA GLN A 73 50.27 12.45 -78.59
C GLN A 73 50.05 12.21 -77.10
N PRO A 74 50.93 12.72 -76.21
CA PRO A 74 50.79 12.52 -74.78
C PRO A 74 49.61 13.33 -74.20
N ILE A 75 48.65 12.63 -73.60
CA ILE A 75 47.46 13.21 -72.94
C ILE A 75 47.69 13.34 -71.42
N GLY A 76 48.49 12.45 -70.84
CA GLY A 76 48.68 12.40 -69.39
C GLY A 76 49.78 11.44 -68.97
N MET A 77 49.86 11.16 -67.67
CA MET A 77 50.86 10.24 -67.11
C MET A 77 50.26 9.48 -65.93
N VAL A 78 50.46 8.17 -65.93
CA VAL A 78 50.15 7.29 -64.79
C VAL A 78 51.39 7.10 -63.94
N THR A 79 51.22 7.21 -62.63
CA THR A 79 52.24 6.90 -61.64
C THR A 79 51.69 5.88 -60.64
N TYR A 80 52.58 5.23 -59.90
CA TYR A 80 52.17 4.35 -58.81
C TYR A 80 51.28 5.05 -57.75
N ASP A 81 51.51 6.34 -57.49
CA ASP A 81 50.70 7.11 -56.54
C ASP A 81 49.28 7.41 -57.05
N SER A 82 49.14 7.72 -58.35
CA SER A 82 47.81 7.89 -58.96
C SER A 82 47.04 6.57 -59.00
N LEU A 83 47.71 5.44 -59.26
CA LEU A 83 47.08 4.11 -59.29
C LEU A 83 46.58 3.69 -57.90
N ARG A 84 47.37 3.90 -56.85
CA ARG A 84 46.97 3.64 -55.46
C ARG A 84 45.76 4.46 -55.04
N SER A 85 45.76 5.75 -55.37
CA SER A 85 44.66 6.65 -55.00
C SER A 85 43.33 6.26 -55.65
N ALA A 86 43.39 5.60 -56.81
CA ALA A 86 42.23 5.08 -57.53
C ALA A 86 41.76 3.69 -57.04
N LEU A 87 42.51 3.01 -56.17
CA LEU A 87 42.23 1.63 -55.73
C LEU A 87 42.16 1.51 -54.19
N PRO A 88 41.04 1.91 -53.56
CA PRO A 88 40.86 1.85 -52.09
C PRO A 88 41.04 0.46 -51.43
N PRO A 89 40.65 -0.67 -52.05
CA PRO A 89 40.77 -2.00 -51.42
C PRO A 89 42.22 -2.46 -51.16
N ILE A 90 43.20 -1.84 -51.81
CA ILE A 90 44.64 -2.17 -51.66
C ILE A 90 45.17 -1.87 -50.25
N ASN A 91 44.50 -0.98 -49.52
CA ASN A 91 44.84 -0.71 -48.13
C ASN A 91 44.70 -1.96 -47.23
N LEU A 92 43.88 -2.96 -47.62
CA LEU A 92 43.86 -4.24 -46.92
C LEU A 92 45.06 -5.11 -47.28
N LEU A 93 45.41 -5.24 -48.57
CA LEU A 93 46.55 -6.06 -49.00
C LEU A 93 47.88 -5.56 -48.40
N THR A 94 48.06 -4.25 -48.34
CA THR A 94 49.24 -3.64 -47.70
C THR A 94 49.28 -3.80 -46.17
N ARG A 95 48.14 -4.11 -45.53
CA ARG A 95 48.10 -4.46 -44.10
C ARG A 95 48.33 -5.94 -43.82
N LEU A 96 48.04 -6.80 -44.80
CA LEU A 96 48.15 -8.26 -44.67
C LEU A 96 49.56 -8.77 -45.00
N HIS A 97 50.33 -8.03 -45.80
CA HIS A 97 51.72 -8.36 -46.14
C HIS A 97 52.74 -7.63 -45.27
N CYS A 98 53.90 -8.26 -45.06
CA CYS A 98 55.01 -7.71 -44.32
C CYS A 98 56.12 -7.21 -45.26
N VAL A 99 56.96 -6.29 -44.76
CA VAL A 99 58.12 -5.77 -45.51
C VAL A 99 59.06 -6.88 -45.99
N ALA A 100 59.22 -7.94 -45.21
CA ALA A 100 59.99 -9.13 -45.59
C ALA A 100 59.52 -9.77 -46.91
N ASP A 101 58.25 -9.63 -47.28
CA ASP A 101 57.68 -10.26 -48.49
C ASP A 101 58.16 -9.60 -49.79
N VAL A 102 58.62 -8.34 -49.72
CA VAL A 102 58.98 -7.53 -50.91
C VAL A 102 60.32 -6.82 -50.82
N MET A 103 61.01 -6.89 -49.68
CA MET A 103 62.32 -6.25 -49.52
C MET A 103 63.36 -6.89 -50.44
N VAL A 104 64.25 -6.05 -50.99
CA VAL A 104 65.44 -6.54 -51.69
C VAL A 104 66.49 -6.84 -50.63
N SER A 105 66.88 -8.11 -50.51
CA SER A 105 67.83 -8.56 -49.49
C SER A 105 69.29 -8.32 -49.89
N GLU A 106 69.60 -8.37 -51.19
CA GLU A 106 70.92 -8.04 -51.73
C GLU A 106 71.03 -6.52 -51.97
N VAL A 107 71.68 -5.82 -51.05
CA VAL A 107 71.80 -4.37 -51.08
C VAL A 107 73.20 -3.97 -51.51
N VAL A 108 73.30 -3.08 -52.51
CA VAL A 108 74.58 -2.52 -52.94
C VAL A 108 75.08 -1.53 -51.90
N THR A 109 76.32 -1.73 -51.45
CA THR A 109 76.94 -0.96 -50.37
C THR A 109 78.25 -0.32 -50.80
N ALA A 110 78.63 0.74 -50.10
CA ALA A 110 79.94 1.39 -50.25
C ALA A 110 80.48 1.79 -48.85
N PRO A 111 81.82 1.86 -48.68
CA PRO A 111 82.43 2.36 -47.46
C PRO A 111 82.27 3.89 -47.31
N LEU A 112 82.52 4.41 -46.11
CA LEU A 112 82.36 5.83 -45.76
C LEU A 112 83.25 6.78 -46.57
N ASP A 113 84.43 6.31 -46.97
CA ASP A 113 85.46 7.06 -47.70
C ASP A 113 85.33 6.92 -49.23
N ALA A 114 84.32 6.19 -49.72
CA ALA A 114 84.06 6.07 -51.15
C ALA A 114 83.80 7.45 -51.78
N SER A 115 84.40 7.71 -52.94
CA SER A 115 84.15 8.95 -53.69
C SER A 115 82.74 8.94 -54.27
N LEU A 116 82.14 10.12 -54.48
CA LEU A 116 80.84 10.20 -55.13
C LEU A 116 80.84 9.69 -56.57
N LEU A 117 81.98 9.73 -57.26
CA LEU A 117 82.13 9.12 -58.58
C LEU A 117 82.05 7.59 -58.50
N ASP A 118 82.69 6.97 -57.51
CA ASP A 118 82.59 5.53 -57.28
C ASP A 118 81.16 5.12 -56.92
N VAL A 119 80.48 5.92 -56.10
CA VAL A 119 79.06 5.71 -55.76
C VAL A 119 78.17 5.85 -57.01
N ALA A 120 78.43 6.84 -57.88
CA ALA A 120 77.72 7.00 -59.15
C ALA A 120 77.94 5.80 -60.09
N TRP A 121 79.17 5.29 -60.13
CA TRP A 121 79.52 4.09 -60.88
C TRP A 121 78.78 2.85 -60.34
N LEU A 122 78.76 2.64 -59.02
CA LEU A 122 78.01 1.54 -58.40
C LEU A 122 76.51 1.59 -58.70
N ILE A 123 75.92 2.79 -58.71
CA ILE A 123 74.51 3.00 -59.08
C ILE A 123 74.27 2.64 -60.55
N ALA A 124 75.16 3.08 -61.45
CA ALA A 124 75.05 2.80 -62.88
C ALA A 124 75.26 1.32 -63.22
N ASP A 125 76.32 0.70 -62.67
CA ASP A 125 76.73 -0.69 -62.96
C ASP A 125 75.73 -1.70 -62.40
N HIS A 126 75.40 -1.59 -61.11
CA HIS A 126 74.44 -2.49 -60.47
C HIS A 126 72.98 -2.16 -60.77
N GLN A 127 72.72 -1.11 -61.55
CA GLN A 127 71.37 -0.73 -61.96
C GLN A 127 70.41 -0.45 -60.78
N VAL A 128 70.96 -0.09 -59.64
CA VAL A 128 70.24 0.32 -58.44
C VAL A 128 70.07 1.81 -58.42
N SER A 129 69.12 2.32 -57.64
CA SER A 129 68.87 3.76 -57.60
C SER A 129 69.39 4.47 -56.35
N CYS A 130 70.05 3.72 -55.47
CA CYS A 130 70.87 4.21 -54.37
C CYS A 130 71.87 3.16 -53.93
N VAL A 131 72.88 3.62 -53.23
CA VAL A 131 73.87 2.81 -52.53
C VAL A 131 73.78 3.13 -51.03
N VAL A 132 73.89 2.09 -50.21
CA VAL A 132 73.86 2.24 -48.75
C VAL A 132 75.29 2.33 -48.22
N ILE A 133 75.60 3.41 -47.51
CA ILE A 133 76.92 3.66 -46.93
C ILE A 133 77.02 2.96 -45.58
N CYS A 134 78.05 2.13 -45.40
CA CYS A 134 78.21 1.26 -44.25
C CYS A 134 79.56 1.48 -43.54
N GLU A 135 79.59 1.25 -42.22
CA GLU A 135 80.80 1.42 -41.39
C GLU A 135 81.82 0.29 -41.54
N ASP A 136 81.33 -0.93 -41.79
CA ASP A 136 82.12 -2.16 -41.74
C ASP A 136 81.73 -3.07 -42.92
N SER A 137 82.72 -3.65 -43.60
CA SER A 137 82.56 -4.51 -44.78
C SER A 137 82.45 -6.00 -44.43
N GLY A 138 82.11 -6.32 -43.18
CA GLY A 138 81.88 -7.70 -42.72
C GLY A 138 80.56 -8.32 -43.23
N ASP A 139 80.28 -9.56 -42.81
CA ASP A 139 79.14 -10.40 -43.25
C ASP A 139 77.74 -9.81 -42.90
N ARG A 140 77.69 -8.76 -42.08
CA ARG A 140 76.47 -8.03 -41.67
C ARG A 140 76.75 -6.53 -41.57
N PRO A 141 76.77 -5.80 -42.70
CA PRO A 141 77.13 -4.39 -42.71
C PRO A 141 76.10 -3.55 -41.94
N ARG A 142 76.58 -2.62 -41.12
CA ARG A 142 75.75 -1.66 -40.39
C ARG A 142 75.51 -0.42 -41.25
N PRO A 143 74.26 -0.11 -41.62
CA PRO A 143 73.96 1.00 -42.50
C PRO A 143 73.99 2.32 -41.73
N ILE A 144 74.75 3.31 -42.22
CA ILE A 144 74.89 4.65 -41.60
C ILE A 144 74.19 5.73 -42.43
N GLY A 145 74.29 5.64 -43.75
CA GLY A 145 73.72 6.63 -44.65
C GLY A 145 73.32 6.08 -46.01
N LEU A 146 72.65 6.92 -46.79
CA LEU A 146 72.17 6.60 -48.13
C LEU A 146 72.61 7.70 -49.10
N VAL A 147 73.07 7.31 -50.28
CA VAL A 147 73.27 8.21 -51.41
C VAL A 147 72.41 7.72 -52.58
N THR A 148 71.57 8.60 -53.13
CA THR A 148 70.67 8.28 -54.23
C THR A 148 71.11 8.88 -55.56
N GLU A 149 70.57 8.36 -56.68
CA GLU A 149 70.72 8.98 -58.02
C GLU A 149 70.44 10.49 -58.00
N ARG A 150 69.41 10.91 -57.26
CA ARG A 150 69.00 12.31 -57.16
C ARG A 150 70.06 13.17 -56.47
N ASP A 151 70.66 12.64 -55.42
CA ASP A 151 71.64 13.37 -54.63
C ASP A 151 72.89 13.63 -55.47
N ILE A 152 73.38 12.62 -56.21
CA ILE A 152 74.56 12.78 -57.09
C ILE A 152 74.31 13.81 -58.19
N ILE A 153 73.15 13.77 -58.86
CA ILE A 153 72.79 14.76 -59.88
C ILE A 153 72.73 16.17 -59.26
N GLN A 154 72.14 16.28 -58.07
CA GLN A 154 72.08 17.54 -57.33
C GLN A 154 73.48 18.04 -56.97
N PHE A 155 74.37 17.20 -56.47
CA PHE A 155 75.74 17.59 -56.11
C PHE A 155 76.56 18.02 -57.32
N GLN A 156 76.40 17.35 -58.46
CA GLN A 156 77.03 17.79 -59.70
C GLN A 156 76.49 19.14 -60.17
N SER A 157 75.18 19.39 -60.04
CA SER A 157 74.59 20.70 -60.36
C SER A 157 75.11 21.84 -59.47
N LEU A 158 75.57 21.49 -58.26
CA LEU A 158 76.21 22.39 -57.31
C LEU A 158 77.72 22.53 -57.54
N ALA A 159 78.23 21.95 -58.64
CA ALA A 159 79.64 21.96 -59.04
C ALA A 159 80.60 21.35 -58.00
N LEU A 160 80.14 20.34 -57.24
CA LEU A 160 81.03 19.54 -56.40
C LEU A 160 81.95 18.68 -57.26
N ASP A 161 83.21 18.53 -56.83
CA ASP A 161 84.13 17.58 -57.42
C ASP A 161 83.80 16.16 -56.92
N LEU A 162 83.12 15.38 -57.75
CA LEU A 162 82.67 14.03 -57.41
C LEU A 162 83.84 13.06 -57.19
N THR A 163 85.04 13.38 -57.65
CA THR A 163 86.23 12.53 -57.44
C THR A 163 86.85 12.72 -56.07
N GLN A 164 86.72 13.91 -55.49
CA GLN A 164 87.31 14.26 -54.18
C GLN A 164 86.30 14.21 -53.04
N THR A 165 85.02 14.48 -53.33
CA THR A 165 83.97 14.49 -52.31
C THR A 165 83.67 13.06 -51.86
N GLN A 166 83.74 12.81 -50.56
CA GLN A 166 83.47 11.50 -49.97
C GLN A 166 81.99 11.32 -49.63
N ALA A 167 81.51 10.07 -49.65
CA ALA A 167 80.11 9.75 -49.38
C ALA A 167 79.67 10.17 -47.96
N ASN A 168 80.54 10.06 -46.94
CA ASN A 168 80.24 10.48 -45.56
C ASN A 168 79.94 11.98 -45.40
N GLU A 169 80.46 12.83 -46.29
CA GLU A 169 80.30 14.29 -46.24
C GLU A 169 78.88 14.72 -46.67
N VAL A 170 78.22 13.92 -47.52
CA VAL A 170 76.98 14.31 -48.20
C VAL A 170 75.84 13.29 -48.10
N MET A 171 76.09 12.11 -47.53
CA MET A 171 75.06 11.07 -47.37
C MET A 171 73.90 11.54 -46.50
N SER A 172 72.70 11.03 -46.80
CA SER A 172 71.55 11.20 -45.92
C SER A 172 71.73 10.35 -44.66
N SER A 173 71.82 11.00 -43.50
CA SER A 173 71.91 10.38 -42.17
C SER A 173 71.18 11.24 -41.11
N PRO A 174 70.46 10.67 -40.13
CA PRO A 174 70.27 9.23 -39.87
C PRO A 174 69.28 8.58 -40.86
N LEU A 175 69.45 7.28 -41.07
CA LEU A 175 68.57 6.49 -41.94
C LEU A 175 67.20 6.25 -41.32
N PHE A 176 66.15 6.28 -42.14
CA PHE A 176 64.83 5.80 -41.74
C PHE A 176 64.76 4.29 -41.94
N THR A 177 64.53 3.56 -40.84
CA THR A 177 64.59 2.10 -40.82
C THR A 177 63.26 1.45 -40.46
N LEU A 178 63.06 0.20 -40.90
CA LEU A 178 61.90 -0.64 -40.55
C LEU A 178 62.32 -2.04 -40.11
N SER A 179 61.45 -2.69 -39.34
CA SER A 179 61.55 -4.13 -39.05
C SER A 179 61.09 -4.96 -40.28
N PRO A 180 61.67 -6.14 -40.55
CA PRO A 180 61.17 -7.08 -41.56
C PRO A 180 59.70 -7.46 -41.37
N THR A 181 59.21 -7.44 -40.12
CA THR A 181 57.83 -7.78 -39.76
C THR A 181 56.87 -6.59 -39.79
N ALA A 182 57.34 -5.39 -40.13
CA ALA A 182 56.47 -4.23 -40.29
C ALA A 182 55.51 -4.46 -41.46
N SER A 183 54.31 -3.90 -41.39
CA SER A 183 53.34 -4.02 -42.50
C SER A 183 53.77 -3.16 -43.70
N LEU A 184 53.36 -3.54 -44.91
CA LEU A 184 53.61 -2.70 -46.09
C LEU A 184 52.90 -1.34 -46.00
N TRP A 185 51.76 -1.29 -45.30
CA TRP A 185 51.05 -0.05 -44.99
C TRP A 185 51.92 0.88 -44.15
N GLU A 186 52.51 0.37 -43.08
CA GLU A 186 53.43 1.13 -42.21
C GLU A 186 54.65 1.63 -43.00
N ALA A 187 55.19 0.78 -43.89
CA ALA A 187 56.28 1.19 -44.77
C ALA A 187 55.90 2.32 -45.71
N HIS A 188 54.72 2.23 -46.34
CA HIS A 188 54.18 3.27 -47.20
C HIS A 188 53.92 4.58 -46.44
N GLU A 189 53.29 4.50 -45.27
CA GLU A 189 52.98 5.66 -44.43
C GLU A 189 54.27 6.37 -43.98
N THR A 190 55.29 5.60 -43.61
CA THR A 190 56.61 6.12 -43.24
C THR A 190 57.28 6.82 -44.42
N MET A 191 57.26 6.22 -45.62
CA MET A 191 57.78 6.84 -46.85
C MET A 191 57.10 8.17 -47.16
N ASN A 192 55.76 8.21 -47.10
CA ASN A 192 55.00 9.44 -47.37
C ASN A 192 55.26 10.53 -46.33
N LYS A 193 55.23 10.18 -45.04
CA LYS A 193 55.40 11.12 -43.93
C LYS A 193 56.78 11.75 -43.95
N GLN A 194 57.82 10.94 -44.17
CA GLN A 194 59.20 11.42 -44.23
C GLN A 194 59.60 11.91 -45.62
N ARG A 195 58.70 11.83 -46.61
CA ARG A 195 58.92 12.20 -48.02
C ARG A 195 60.15 11.51 -48.63
N VAL A 196 60.42 10.28 -48.20
CA VAL A 196 61.48 9.43 -48.72
C VAL A 196 60.90 8.31 -49.55
N ARG A 197 61.63 7.85 -50.57
CA ARG A 197 61.17 6.82 -51.50
C ARG A 197 61.71 5.43 -51.18
N ARG A 198 62.57 5.33 -50.17
CA ARG A 198 63.24 4.10 -49.74
C ARG A 198 63.43 4.09 -48.24
N LEU A 199 63.34 2.92 -47.64
CA LEU A 199 63.56 2.68 -46.23
C LEU A 199 64.48 1.47 -46.09
N ILE A 200 65.40 1.55 -45.13
CA ILE A 200 66.34 0.46 -44.86
C ILE A 200 65.67 -0.52 -43.91
N VAL A 201 65.72 -1.80 -44.24
CA VAL A 201 65.19 -2.85 -43.38
C VAL A 201 66.34 -3.33 -42.49
N VAL A 202 66.15 -3.23 -41.17
CA VAL A 202 67.17 -3.61 -40.19
C VAL A 202 66.63 -4.70 -39.27
N GLY A 203 67.52 -5.60 -38.86
CA GLY A 203 67.20 -6.62 -37.87
C GLY A 203 67.22 -6.06 -36.44
N ARG A 204 67.11 -6.96 -35.46
CA ARG A 204 67.03 -6.58 -34.04
C ARG A 204 68.34 -6.04 -33.48
N GLU A 205 69.46 -6.33 -34.12
CA GLU A 205 70.80 -5.89 -33.69
C GLU A 205 71.28 -4.67 -34.51
N GLY A 206 70.41 -4.10 -35.36
CA GLY A 206 70.72 -2.97 -36.23
C GLY A 206 71.49 -3.36 -37.49
N GLU A 207 71.60 -4.66 -37.76
CA GLU A 207 72.19 -5.20 -38.98
C GLU A 207 71.28 -4.97 -40.19
N MET A 208 71.86 -4.64 -41.34
CA MET A 208 71.09 -4.50 -42.56
C MET A 208 70.51 -5.86 -42.98
N ARG A 209 69.21 -5.89 -43.25
CA ARG A 209 68.49 -7.06 -43.77
C ARG A 209 67.97 -6.86 -45.19
N GLY A 210 67.81 -5.61 -45.61
CA GLY A 210 67.40 -5.29 -46.97
C GLY A 210 67.05 -3.83 -47.14
N ILE A 211 66.50 -3.50 -48.30
CA ILE A 211 65.93 -2.20 -48.62
C ILE A 211 64.54 -2.39 -49.22
N VAL A 212 63.60 -1.55 -48.83
CA VAL A 212 62.28 -1.48 -49.46
C VAL A 212 62.13 -0.13 -50.13
N SER A 213 61.72 -0.14 -51.40
CA SER A 213 61.43 1.07 -52.16
C SER A 213 59.92 1.23 -52.35
N GLN A 214 59.50 2.44 -52.72
CA GLN A 214 58.12 2.69 -53.10
C GLN A 214 57.66 1.73 -54.22
N THR A 215 58.52 1.34 -55.16
CA THR A 215 58.18 0.37 -56.22
C THR A 215 58.06 -1.07 -55.70
N SER A 216 58.88 -1.47 -54.72
CA SER A 216 58.78 -2.79 -54.08
C SER A 216 57.44 -2.98 -53.36
N LEU A 217 56.89 -1.93 -52.74
CA LEU A 217 55.58 -2.00 -52.06
C LEU A 217 54.43 -2.38 -53.00
N PHE A 218 54.57 -2.12 -54.30
CA PHE A 218 53.56 -2.44 -55.31
C PHE A 218 53.72 -3.84 -55.93
N GLN A 219 54.76 -4.61 -55.55
CA GLN A 219 54.95 -5.98 -56.05
C GLN A 219 53.85 -6.95 -55.55
N VAL A 220 53.20 -6.63 -54.43
CA VAL A 220 52.07 -7.39 -53.86
C VAL A 220 50.77 -7.21 -54.65
N LEU A 221 50.68 -6.18 -55.48
CA LEU A 221 49.48 -5.91 -56.30
C LEU A 221 49.44 -6.77 -57.56
N ARG A 222 49.43 -8.10 -57.39
CA ARG A 222 49.22 -9.00 -58.51
C ARG A 222 47.71 -9.09 -58.79
N PRO A 223 47.29 -9.01 -60.06
CA PRO A 223 45.87 -9.09 -60.43
C PRO A 223 45.15 -10.29 -59.80
N ASN A 224 45.79 -11.47 -59.79
CA ASN A 224 45.21 -12.68 -59.20
C ASN A 224 44.89 -12.56 -57.70
N ASP A 225 45.77 -11.93 -56.92
CA ASP A 225 45.57 -11.76 -55.48
C ASP A 225 44.39 -10.82 -55.19
N MET A 226 44.15 -9.85 -56.09
CA MET A 226 43.02 -8.93 -56.01
C MET A 226 41.69 -9.56 -56.43
N TYR A 227 41.67 -10.39 -57.48
CA TYR A 227 40.47 -11.11 -57.88
C TYR A 227 39.99 -12.09 -56.80
N ASN A 228 40.90 -12.85 -56.19
CA ASN A 228 40.57 -13.77 -55.09
C ASN A 228 39.98 -13.04 -53.87
N MET A 229 40.47 -11.83 -53.57
CA MET A 229 39.95 -11.02 -52.46
C MET A 229 38.53 -10.51 -52.76
N ILE A 230 38.26 -10.08 -53.99
CA ILE A 230 36.93 -9.63 -54.40
C ILE A 230 35.91 -10.76 -54.26
N GLU A 231 36.26 -11.97 -54.71
CA GLU A 231 35.42 -13.16 -54.58
C GLU A 231 35.13 -13.51 -53.12
N LEU A 232 36.15 -13.46 -52.24
CA LEU A 232 35.97 -13.70 -50.81
C LEU A 232 35.01 -12.69 -50.17
N LEU A 233 35.17 -11.39 -50.50
CA LEU A 233 34.29 -10.34 -49.98
C LEU A 233 32.86 -10.50 -50.48
N GLN A 234 32.67 -10.88 -51.75
CA GLN A 234 31.34 -11.14 -52.30
C GLN A 234 30.63 -12.27 -51.54
N ASN A 235 31.32 -13.38 -51.28
CA ASN A 235 30.76 -14.51 -50.54
C ASN A 235 30.32 -14.11 -49.11
N VAL A 236 31.16 -13.34 -48.39
CA VAL A 236 30.82 -12.88 -47.03
C VAL A 236 29.64 -11.91 -47.04
N VAL A 237 29.56 -11.03 -48.03
CA VAL A 237 28.43 -10.09 -48.17
C VAL A 237 27.14 -10.85 -48.47
N GLU A 238 27.18 -11.85 -49.34
CA GLU A 238 26.02 -12.70 -49.65
C GLU A 238 25.55 -13.49 -48.43
N GLU A 239 26.46 -14.09 -47.68
CA GLU A 239 26.14 -14.82 -46.44
C GLU A 239 25.44 -13.91 -45.41
N HIS A 240 26.00 -12.72 -45.16
CA HIS A 240 25.37 -11.76 -44.25
C HIS A 240 24.04 -11.21 -44.76
N ALA A 241 23.90 -10.99 -46.07
CA ALA A 241 22.64 -10.55 -46.65
C ALA A 241 21.53 -11.60 -46.43
N GLN A 242 21.87 -12.87 -46.56
CA GLN A 242 20.94 -13.97 -46.29
C GLN A 242 20.58 -14.06 -44.80
N GLU A 243 21.55 -13.96 -43.89
CA GLU A 243 21.31 -13.98 -42.45
C GLU A 243 20.36 -12.83 -42.01
N VAL A 244 20.56 -11.63 -42.55
CA VAL A 244 19.69 -10.47 -42.28
C VAL A 244 18.28 -10.70 -42.81
N ALA A 245 18.14 -11.30 -43.99
CA ALA A 245 16.83 -11.62 -44.57
C ALA A 245 16.05 -12.61 -43.68
N GLU A 246 16.71 -13.67 -43.21
CA GLU A 246 16.12 -14.66 -42.32
C GLU A 246 15.68 -14.06 -40.98
N LYS A 247 16.54 -13.27 -40.34
CA LYS A 247 16.21 -12.56 -39.08
C LYS A 247 15.03 -11.59 -39.26
N ASN A 248 14.98 -10.88 -40.38
CA ASN A 248 13.87 -9.98 -40.68
C ASN A 248 12.54 -10.73 -40.82
N GLN A 249 12.52 -11.89 -41.48
CA GLN A 249 11.32 -12.72 -41.57
C GLN A 249 10.86 -13.22 -40.19
N GLN A 250 11.79 -13.68 -39.35
CA GLN A 250 11.48 -14.12 -38.00
C GLN A 250 10.89 -12.99 -37.14
N LEU A 251 11.49 -11.79 -37.19
CA LEU A 251 10.99 -10.62 -36.47
C LEU A 251 9.59 -10.22 -36.95
N GLN A 252 9.32 -10.27 -38.25
CA GLN A 252 7.99 -9.99 -38.79
C GLN A 252 6.94 -10.97 -38.25
N ALA A 253 7.27 -12.26 -38.16
CA ALA A 253 6.39 -13.28 -37.60
C ALA A 253 6.10 -13.00 -36.11
N GLU A 254 7.12 -12.66 -35.31
CA GLU A 254 6.96 -12.34 -33.89
C GLU A 254 6.09 -11.09 -33.68
N ILE A 255 6.27 -10.05 -34.51
CA ILE A 255 5.45 -8.83 -34.47
C ILE A 255 3.97 -9.16 -34.71
N ILE A 256 3.67 -10.04 -35.66
CA ILE A 256 2.28 -10.45 -35.96
C ILE A 256 1.65 -11.16 -34.75
N GLU A 257 2.37 -12.09 -34.12
CA GLU A 257 1.87 -12.80 -32.93
C GLU A 257 1.69 -11.86 -31.73
N ARG A 258 2.65 -10.95 -31.50
CA ARG A 258 2.52 -9.93 -30.44
C ARG A 258 1.30 -9.03 -30.65
N LYS A 259 1.05 -8.58 -31.89
CA LYS A 259 -0.15 -7.78 -32.20
C LYS A 259 -1.45 -8.54 -31.94
N LYS A 260 -1.52 -9.83 -32.27
CA LYS A 260 -2.71 -10.66 -31.95
C LYS A 260 -2.92 -10.78 -30.45
N ALA A 261 -1.85 -10.99 -29.68
CA ALA A 261 -1.93 -11.05 -28.22
C ALA A 261 -2.39 -9.72 -27.61
N GLU A 262 -1.90 -8.60 -28.14
CA GLU A 262 -2.29 -7.26 -27.70
C GLU A 262 -3.78 -6.98 -27.93
N ILE A 263 -4.31 -7.34 -29.10
CA ILE A 263 -5.75 -7.21 -29.39
C ILE A 263 -6.60 -8.03 -28.41
N LYS A 264 -6.24 -9.31 -28.18
CA LYS A 264 -6.93 -10.17 -27.22
C LYS A 264 -6.89 -9.60 -25.80
N LEU A 265 -5.76 -9.03 -25.40
CA LEU A 265 -5.62 -8.38 -24.10
C LEU A 265 -6.51 -7.14 -23.97
N GLN A 266 -6.57 -6.31 -25.02
CA GLN A 266 -7.45 -5.14 -25.06
C GLN A 266 -8.93 -5.53 -24.99
N GLU A 267 -9.34 -6.59 -25.69
CA GLU A 267 -10.70 -7.12 -25.62
C GLU A 267 -11.06 -7.64 -24.22
N ALA A 268 -10.17 -8.43 -23.62
CA ALA A 268 -10.34 -8.92 -22.25
C ALA A 268 -10.43 -7.76 -21.24
N HIS A 269 -9.57 -6.73 -21.40
CA HIS A 269 -9.58 -5.55 -20.53
C HIS A 269 -10.88 -4.76 -20.68
N ARG A 270 -11.39 -4.57 -21.90
CA ARG A 270 -12.68 -3.92 -22.16
C ARG A 270 -13.83 -4.69 -21.52
N HIS A 271 -13.83 -6.02 -21.66
CA HIS A 271 -14.86 -6.87 -21.06
C HIS A 271 -14.83 -6.78 -19.53
N LEU A 272 -13.65 -6.89 -18.92
CA LEU A 272 -13.48 -6.78 -17.46
C LEU A 272 -13.95 -5.42 -16.95
N LYS A 273 -13.65 -4.34 -17.68
CA LYS A 273 -14.09 -2.98 -17.31
C LYS A 273 -15.62 -2.85 -17.30
N THR A 274 -16.30 -3.44 -18.26
CA THR A 274 -17.78 -3.50 -18.29
C THR A 274 -18.30 -4.30 -17.10
N LEU A 275 -17.74 -5.50 -16.86
CA LEU A 275 -18.17 -6.37 -15.77
C LEU A 275 -17.99 -5.73 -14.39
N VAL A 276 -16.86 -5.06 -14.16
CA VAL A 276 -16.60 -4.31 -12.93
C VAL A 276 -17.63 -3.20 -12.75
N LYS A 277 -17.97 -2.48 -13.82
CA LYS A 277 -18.99 -1.42 -13.77
C LYS A 277 -20.38 -1.98 -13.41
N GLU A 278 -20.78 -3.08 -14.04
CA GLU A 278 -22.05 -3.77 -13.74
C GLU A 278 -22.09 -4.28 -12.30
N ARG A 279 -21.04 -4.97 -11.84
CA ARG A 279 -20.95 -5.46 -10.45
C ARG A 279 -20.95 -4.34 -9.43
N THR A 280 -20.28 -3.23 -9.73
CA THR A 280 -20.29 -2.06 -8.84
C THR A 280 -21.69 -1.45 -8.74
N LEU A 281 -22.46 -1.42 -9.83
CA LEU A 281 -23.85 -0.95 -9.82
C LEU A 281 -24.74 -1.90 -9.00
N GLN A 282 -24.67 -3.21 -9.25
CA GLN A 282 -25.42 -4.23 -8.50
C GLN A 282 -25.12 -4.16 -7.00
N LEU A 283 -23.85 -3.98 -6.60
CA LEU A 283 -23.46 -3.83 -5.20
C LEU A 283 -24.04 -2.55 -4.57
N ARG A 284 -24.10 -1.44 -5.32
CA ARG A 284 -24.71 -0.20 -4.83
C ARG A 284 -26.21 -0.37 -4.60
N GLU A 285 -26.90 -1.00 -5.54
CA GLU A 285 -28.33 -1.29 -5.42
C GLU A 285 -28.62 -2.23 -4.25
N ALA A 286 -27.87 -3.33 -4.12
CA ALA A 286 -27.99 -4.27 -3.02
C ALA A 286 -27.71 -3.61 -1.65
N ASN A 287 -26.69 -2.75 -1.56
CA ASN A 287 -26.39 -2.02 -0.33
C ASN A 287 -27.47 -0.99 0.03
N ALA A 288 -28.05 -0.31 -0.98
CA ALA A 288 -29.16 0.61 -0.75
C ALA A 288 -30.39 -0.14 -0.22
N GLN A 289 -30.70 -1.29 -0.80
CA GLN A 289 -31.79 -2.16 -0.35
C GLN A 289 -31.57 -2.67 1.07
N LEU A 290 -30.37 -3.19 1.37
CA LEU A 290 -30.02 -3.70 2.69
C LEU A 290 -30.14 -2.60 3.77
N LYS A 291 -29.71 -1.37 3.45
CA LYS A 291 -29.83 -0.23 4.35
C LYS A 291 -31.30 0.12 4.62
N GLN A 292 -32.16 0.03 3.62
CA GLN A 292 -33.59 0.25 3.78
C GLN A 292 -34.24 -0.85 4.65
N ASP A 293 -33.87 -2.11 4.44
CA ASP A 293 -34.37 -3.24 5.21
C ASP A 293 -33.94 -3.17 6.68
N LEU A 294 -32.70 -2.73 6.96
CA LEU A 294 -32.21 -2.47 8.31
C LEU A 294 -33.03 -1.40 9.02
N LEU A 295 -33.26 -0.25 8.38
CA LEU A 295 -34.09 0.82 8.94
C LEU A 295 -35.53 0.35 9.19
N LYS A 296 -36.08 -0.49 8.30
CA LYS A 296 -37.42 -1.06 8.49
C LYS A 296 -37.45 -2.02 9.68
N ARG A 297 -36.43 -2.87 9.84
CA ARG A 297 -36.29 -3.76 11.00
C ARG A 297 -36.17 -2.98 12.30
N GLU A 298 -35.32 -1.95 12.35
CA GLU A 298 -35.15 -1.10 13.53
C GLU A 298 -36.45 -0.44 13.98
N ARG A 299 -37.24 0.08 13.03
CA ARG A 299 -38.58 0.63 13.32
C ARG A 299 -39.52 -0.44 13.86
N MET A 300 -39.57 -1.61 13.21
CA MET A 300 -40.46 -2.70 13.61
C MET A 300 -40.08 -3.27 14.98
N THR A 301 -38.79 -3.33 15.33
CA THR A 301 -38.34 -3.73 16.67
C THR A 301 -38.75 -2.71 17.72
N ALA A 302 -38.62 -1.40 17.43
CA ALA A 302 -39.04 -0.35 18.35
C ALA A 302 -40.56 -0.35 18.59
N GLU A 303 -41.35 -0.54 17.52
CA GLU A 303 -42.81 -0.69 17.60
C GLU A 303 -43.21 -1.94 18.41
N LEU A 304 -42.52 -3.07 18.17
CA LEU A 304 -42.78 -4.31 18.91
C LEU A 304 -42.46 -4.17 20.39
N GLU A 305 -41.32 -3.57 20.74
CA GLU A 305 -40.96 -3.30 22.14
C GLU A 305 -41.98 -2.41 22.82
N GLN A 306 -42.48 -1.39 22.13
CA GLN A 306 -43.51 -0.51 22.65
C GLN A 306 -44.82 -1.25 22.89
N ALA A 307 -45.28 -2.03 21.91
CA ALA A 307 -46.48 -2.85 22.05
C ALA A 307 -46.35 -3.90 23.18
N MET A 308 -45.17 -4.49 23.36
CA MET A 308 -44.91 -5.41 24.48
C MET A 308 -45.01 -4.72 25.84
N ARG A 309 -44.46 -3.50 25.97
CA ARG A 309 -44.57 -2.70 27.21
C ARG A 309 -46.03 -2.38 27.52
N GLU A 310 -46.78 -1.90 26.53
CA GLU A 310 -48.21 -1.58 26.67
C GLU A 310 -49.04 -2.81 27.05
N LEU A 311 -48.77 -3.96 26.42
CA LEU A 311 -49.43 -5.21 26.73
C LEU A 311 -49.16 -5.64 28.19
N GLN A 312 -47.91 -5.54 28.64
CA GLN A 312 -47.52 -5.91 30.00
C GLN A 312 -48.17 -5.01 31.05
N GLU A 313 -48.21 -3.69 30.83
CA GLU A 313 -48.91 -2.74 31.70
C GLU A 313 -50.41 -3.02 31.77
N THR A 314 -51.04 -3.26 30.62
CA THR A 314 -52.47 -3.59 30.54
C THR A 314 -52.78 -4.89 31.30
N GLN A 315 -51.92 -5.91 31.17
CA GLN A 315 -52.10 -7.17 31.87
C GLN A 315 -51.99 -7.01 33.39
N LEU A 316 -51.05 -6.19 33.88
CA LEU A 316 -50.95 -5.88 35.31
C LEU A 316 -52.20 -5.16 35.84
N GLN A 317 -52.72 -4.19 35.09
CA GLN A 317 -53.96 -3.49 35.44
C GLN A 317 -55.17 -4.44 35.49
N LEU A 318 -55.29 -5.36 34.53
CA LEU A 318 -56.37 -6.36 34.51
C LEU A 318 -56.29 -7.28 35.73
N ILE A 319 -55.11 -7.81 36.06
CA ILE A 319 -54.92 -8.65 37.25
C ILE A 319 -55.32 -7.92 38.53
N GLN A 320 -54.94 -6.64 38.66
CA GLN A 320 -55.29 -5.84 39.83
C GLN A 320 -56.80 -5.59 39.91
N THR A 321 -57.44 -5.30 38.77
CA THR A 321 -58.89 -5.10 38.67
C THR A 321 -59.66 -6.38 39.02
N GLU A 322 -59.23 -7.53 38.51
CA GLU A 322 -59.84 -8.83 38.79
C GLU A 322 -59.69 -9.22 40.27
N LYS A 323 -58.51 -8.98 40.87
CA LYS A 323 -58.31 -9.21 42.32
C LYS A 323 -59.23 -8.36 43.18
N MET A 324 -59.40 -7.08 42.85
CA MET A 324 -60.28 -6.18 43.61
C MET A 324 -61.75 -6.58 43.46
N SER A 325 -62.21 -6.87 42.23
CA SER A 325 -63.58 -7.31 41.97
C SER A 325 -63.91 -8.64 42.67
N GLY A 326 -63.00 -9.62 42.60
CA GLY A 326 -63.14 -10.90 43.29
C GLY A 326 -63.17 -10.74 44.81
N LEU A 327 -62.31 -9.89 45.36
CA LEU A 327 -62.32 -9.57 46.79
C LEU A 327 -63.63 -8.86 47.20
N GLY A 328 -64.09 -7.89 46.39
CA GLY A 328 -65.32 -7.14 46.62
C GLY A 328 -66.57 -8.02 46.69
N GLN A 329 -66.73 -8.98 45.77
CA GLN A 329 -67.86 -9.92 45.77
C GLN A 329 -67.84 -10.88 46.97
N LEU A 330 -66.67 -11.47 47.28
CA LEU A 330 -66.50 -12.39 48.40
C LEU A 330 -66.78 -11.70 49.74
N VAL A 331 -66.25 -10.49 49.90
CA VAL A 331 -66.45 -9.66 51.09
C VAL A 331 -67.92 -9.27 51.25
N ALA A 332 -68.64 -8.92 50.19
CA ALA A 332 -70.07 -8.60 50.27
C ALA A 332 -70.90 -9.80 50.74
N GLY A 333 -70.60 -10.99 50.23
CA GLY A 333 -71.26 -12.24 50.63
C GLY A 333 -70.99 -12.60 52.10
N ILE A 334 -69.71 -12.65 52.49
CA ILE A 334 -69.29 -12.94 53.87
C ILE A 334 -69.85 -11.88 54.84
N ALA A 335 -69.83 -10.60 54.45
CA ALA A 335 -70.37 -9.54 55.29
C ALA A 335 -71.87 -9.75 55.55
N HIS A 336 -72.64 -10.18 54.54
CA HIS A 336 -74.05 -10.48 54.74
C HIS A 336 -74.27 -11.73 55.62
N GLU A 337 -73.46 -12.77 55.45
CA GLU A 337 -73.60 -14.02 56.24
C GLU A 337 -73.19 -13.87 57.70
N ILE A 338 -72.18 -13.05 58.03
CA ILE A 338 -71.77 -12.79 59.43
C ILE A 338 -72.68 -11.73 60.08
N ASN A 339 -73.15 -10.73 59.32
CA ASN A 339 -73.99 -9.67 59.87
C ASN A 339 -75.34 -10.22 60.36
N ASN A 340 -75.86 -11.28 59.73
CA ASN A 340 -77.09 -11.94 60.16
C ASN A 340 -77.02 -12.46 61.62
N PRO A 341 -76.15 -13.43 61.99
CA PRO A 341 -76.03 -13.91 63.37
C PRO A 341 -75.64 -12.81 64.36
N ILE A 342 -74.81 -11.84 63.95
CA ILE A 342 -74.41 -10.71 64.81
C ILE A 342 -75.59 -9.79 65.13
N ASN A 343 -76.44 -9.47 64.15
CA ASN A 343 -77.65 -8.69 64.41
C ASN A 343 -78.64 -9.43 65.31
N PHE A 344 -78.75 -10.76 65.18
CA PHE A 344 -79.56 -11.57 66.09
C PHE A 344 -79.02 -11.51 67.52
N ILE A 345 -77.71 -11.66 67.74
CA ILE A 345 -77.11 -11.59 69.08
C ILE A 345 -77.25 -10.16 69.64
N TYR A 346 -76.88 -9.14 68.86
CA TYR A 346 -76.94 -7.73 69.27
C TYR A 346 -78.36 -7.31 69.67
N GLY A 347 -79.36 -7.69 68.88
CA GLY A 347 -80.76 -7.34 69.15
C GLY A 347 -81.33 -8.01 70.40
N ASN A 348 -80.85 -9.21 70.76
CA ASN A 348 -81.33 -9.93 71.93
C ASN A 348 -80.61 -9.55 73.23
N LEU A 349 -79.40 -8.99 73.18
CA LEU A 349 -78.64 -8.62 74.38
C LEU A 349 -79.36 -7.58 75.29
N PRO A 350 -79.99 -6.51 74.79
CA PRO A 350 -80.77 -5.59 75.63
C PRO A 350 -81.96 -6.27 76.32
N HIS A 351 -82.63 -7.19 75.62
CA HIS A 351 -83.74 -7.96 76.20
C HIS A 351 -83.24 -8.92 77.28
N ALA A 352 -82.13 -9.62 77.05
CA ALA A 352 -81.49 -10.45 78.06
C ALA A 352 -81.07 -9.65 79.29
N GLN A 353 -80.51 -8.45 79.09
CA GLN A 353 -80.17 -7.53 80.18
C GLN A 353 -81.42 -7.15 80.98
N GLN A 354 -82.50 -6.76 80.29
CA GLN A 354 -83.76 -6.39 80.94
C GLN A 354 -84.36 -7.56 81.74
N TYR A 355 -84.41 -8.78 81.17
CA TYR A 355 -84.94 -9.96 81.87
C TYR A 355 -84.13 -10.28 83.12
N VAL A 356 -82.79 -10.19 83.05
CA VAL A 356 -81.93 -10.39 84.21
C VAL A 356 -82.18 -9.31 85.26
N GLU A 357 -82.30 -8.04 84.87
CA GLU A 357 -82.60 -6.94 85.79
C GLU A 357 -83.97 -7.11 86.48
N GLU A 358 -85.00 -7.54 85.74
CA GLU A 358 -86.33 -7.82 86.28
C GLU A 358 -86.34 -9.03 87.25
N ILE A 359 -85.62 -10.10 86.93
CA ILE A 359 -85.47 -11.28 87.80
C ILE A 359 -84.72 -10.90 89.09
N LEU A 360 -83.58 -10.20 88.96
CA LEU A 360 -82.81 -9.74 90.11
C LEU A 360 -83.59 -8.73 90.96
N GLY A 361 -84.39 -7.87 90.33
CA GLY A 361 -85.31 -6.95 90.99
C GLY A 361 -86.36 -7.69 91.81
N THR A 362 -86.98 -8.71 91.21
CA THR A 362 -87.95 -9.60 91.89
C THR A 362 -87.31 -10.31 93.08
N LEU A 363 -86.11 -10.88 92.91
CA LEU A 363 -85.36 -11.53 94.01
C LEU A 363 -85.08 -10.55 95.15
N THR A 364 -84.72 -9.30 94.82
CA THR A 364 -84.49 -8.24 95.82
C THR A 364 -85.77 -7.90 96.60
N LEU A 365 -86.94 -7.90 95.95
CA LEU A 365 -88.23 -7.70 96.62
C LEU A 365 -88.59 -8.88 97.55
N TYR A 366 -88.35 -10.13 97.12
CA TYR A 366 -88.54 -11.29 97.98
C TYR A 366 -87.63 -11.24 99.22
N GLU A 367 -86.36 -10.84 99.06
CA GLU A 367 -85.43 -10.63 100.19
C GLU A 367 -85.94 -9.57 101.16
N LYS A 368 -86.60 -8.52 100.67
CA LYS A 368 -87.11 -7.41 101.48
C LYS A 368 -88.36 -7.78 102.29
N TYR A 369 -89.30 -8.53 101.71
CA TYR A 369 -90.63 -8.76 102.31
C TYR A 369 -90.83 -10.15 102.94
N TYR A 370 -89.96 -11.13 102.66
CA TYR A 370 -90.00 -12.47 103.25
C TYR A 370 -88.72 -12.79 104.06
N PRO A 371 -88.55 -12.24 105.27
CA PRO A 371 -87.38 -12.48 106.11
C PRO A 371 -87.32 -13.90 106.70
N GLN A 372 -88.44 -14.62 106.74
CA GLN A 372 -88.50 -16.02 107.19
C GLN A 372 -88.44 -16.98 106.00
N ILE A 373 -87.23 -17.19 105.49
CA ILE A 373 -86.97 -18.11 104.38
C ILE A 373 -86.91 -19.56 104.90
N PRO A 374 -87.58 -20.53 104.23
CA PRO A 374 -87.46 -21.97 104.49
C PRO A 374 -86.02 -22.47 104.55
N LYS A 375 -85.76 -23.53 105.31
CA LYS A 375 -84.41 -24.04 105.59
C LYS A 375 -83.66 -24.43 104.30
N GLU A 376 -84.36 -25.05 103.36
CA GLU A 376 -83.85 -25.52 102.07
C GLU A 376 -83.31 -24.36 101.21
N ILE A 377 -84.07 -23.27 101.12
CA ILE A 377 -83.67 -22.07 100.35
C ILE A 377 -82.52 -21.33 101.05
N ARG A 378 -82.48 -21.34 102.39
CA ARG A 378 -81.41 -20.73 103.19
C ARG A 378 -80.07 -21.46 103.00
N GLU A 379 -80.09 -22.79 102.96
CA GLU A 379 -78.89 -23.59 102.70
C GLU A 379 -78.42 -23.42 101.24
N TYR A 380 -79.34 -23.40 100.27
CA TYR A 380 -78.99 -23.13 98.88
C TYR A 380 -78.39 -21.73 98.67
N ARG A 381 -78.94 -20.70 99.32
CA ARG A 381 -78.40 -19.32 99.28
C ARG A 381 -76.99 -19.20 99.87
N LYS A 382 -76.61 -20.02 100.85
CA LYS A 382 -75.23 -20.03 101.38
C LYS A 382 -74.22 -20.56 100.36
N ASN A 383 -74.67 -21.43 99.46
CA ASN A 383 -73.82 -22.02 98.41
C ASN A 383 -73.76 -21.15 97.14
N VAL A 384 -74.65 -20.16 97.01
CA VAL A 384 -74.77 -19.29 95.83
C VAL A 384 -74.56 -17.84 96.24
N ASP A 385 -73.44 -17.25 95.82
CA ASP A 385 -73.19 -15.82 96.04
C ASP A 385 -74.02 -14.98 95.04
N LEU A 386 -75.21 -14.58 95.50
CA LEU A 386 -76.14 -13.79 94.69
C LEU A 386 -75.63 -12.37 94.39
N ASN A 387 -74.76 -11.81 95.23
CA ASN A 387 -74.21 -10.48 94.97
C ASN A 387 -73.16 -10.56 93.87
N PHE A 388 -72.26 -11.55 93.94
CA PHE A 388 -71.31 -11.83 92.86
C PHE A 388 -72.03 -12.09 91.53
N LEU A 389 -73.03 -12.97 91.50
CA LEU A 389 -73.78 -13.27 90.28
C LEU A 389 -74.49 -12.04 89.68
N ARG A 390 -74.98 -11.13 90.53
CA ARG A 390 -75.63 -9.89 90.07
C ARG A 390 -74.64 -8.97 89.35
N GLU A 391 -73.41 -8.86 89.83
CA GLU A 391 -72.37 -8.03 89.22
C GLU A 391 -71.77 -8.71 87.99
N ASP A 392 -71.42 -9.99 88.10
CA ASP A 392 -70.80 -10.78 87.04
C ASP A 392 -71.70 -10.89 85.80
N VAL A 393 -73.01 -11.16 85.96
CA VAL A 393 -73.93 -11.23 84.80
C VAL A 393 -74.04 -9.87 84.08
N LYS A 394 -73.95 -8.74 84.80
CA LYS A 394 -73.94 -7.42 84.17
C LYS A 394 -72.66 -7.18 83.38
N GLU A 395 -71.50 -7.53 83.94
CA GLU A 395 -70.22 -7.43 83.22
C GLU A 395 -70.16 -8.37 82.01
N LEU A 396 -70.67 -9.60 82.14
CA LEU A 396 -70.75 -10.57 81.05
C LEU A 396 -71.59 -10.04 79.88
N ILE A 397 -72.79 -9.52 80.15
CA ILE A 397 -73.65 -8.95 79.10
C ILE A 397 -72.99 -7.72 78.47
N ALA A 398 -72.37 -6.85 79.27
CA ALA A 398 -71.64 -5.67 78.75
C ALA A 398 -70.45 -6.07 77.86
N SER A 399 -69.69 -7.09 78.25
CA SER A 399 -68.58 -7.64 77.47
C SER A 399 -69.06 -8.25 76.14
N MET A 400 -70.14 -9.04 76.17
CA MET A 400 -70.77 -9.57 74.96
C MET A 400 -71.25 -8.44 74.03
N TYR A 401 -71.86 -7.39 74.58
CA TYR A 401 -72.30 -6.24 73.81
C TYR A 401 -71.13 -5.52 73.14
N ALA A 402 -70.04 -5.29 73.86
CA ALA A 402 -68.82 -4.68 73.31
C ALA A 402 -68.22 -5.53 72.19
N GLY A 403 -68.14 -6.85 72.36
CA GLY A 403 -67.62 -7.78 71.36
C GLY A 403 -68.46 -7.81 70.08
N VAL A 404 -69.78 -7.91 70.22
CA VAL A 404 -70.72 -7.93 69.10
C VAL A 404 -70.72 -6.59 68.36
N ASN A 405 -70.64 -5.47 69.08
CA ASN A 405 -70.54 -4.14 68.47
C ASN A 405 -69.23 -3.95 67.69
N ARG A 406 -68.11 -4.49 68.20
CA ARG A 406 -66.83 -4.50 67.47
C ARG A 406 -66.93 -5.27 66.15
N ILE A 407 -67.50 -6.48 66.19
CA ILE A 407 -67.68 -7.30 64.98
C ILE A 407 -68.59 -6.57 63.98
N ARG A 408 -69.69 -5.97 64.46
CA ARG A 408 -70.59 -5.18 63.62
C ARG A 408 -69.88 -4.01 62.95
N ASN A 409 -69.06 -3.26 63.68
CA ASN A 409 -68.29 -2.14 63.13
C ASN A 409 -67.30 -2.61 62.06
N LEU A 410 -66.59 -3.72 62.30
CA LEU A 410 -65.69 -4.32 61.31
C LEU A 410 -66.45 -4.72 60.04
N LEU A 411 -67.62 -5.35 60.16
CA LEU A 411 -68.44 -5.73 59.01
C LEU A 411 -68.98 -4.51 58.25
N LEU A 412 -69.35 -3.43 58.95
CA LEU A 412 -69.78 -2.19 58.32
C LEU A 412 -68.64 -1.54 57.51
N SER A 413 -67.43 -1.50 58.05
CA SER A 413 -66.24 -1.01 57.33
C SER A 413 -65.93 -1.87 56.12
N LEU A 414 -65.97 -3.19 56.28
CA LEU A 414 -65.71 -4.16 55.21
C LEU A 414 -66.75 -4.05 54.09
N LYS A 415 -68.02 -3.85 54.44
CA LYS A 415 -69.13 -3.64 53.50
C LYS A 415 -69.01 -2.30 52.77
N THR A 416 -68.62 -1.23 53.46
CA THR A 416 -68.34 0.06 52.83
C THR A 416 -67.20 -0.10 51.83
N PHE A 417 -66.10 -0.77 52.20
CA PHE A 417 -64.96 -1.05 51.33
C PHE A 417 -65.30 -1.90 50.09
N SER A 418 -66.12 -2.93 50.24
CA SER A 418 -66.53 -3.79 49.12
C SER A 418 -67.54 -3.12 48.19
N ARG A 419 -68.43 -2.27 48.71
CA ARG A 419 -69.37 -1.47 47.90
C ARG A 419 -68.71 -0.29 47.19
N LEU A 420 -67.46 -0.02 47.50
CA LEU A 420 -66.71 1.06 46.89
C LEU A 420 -66.24 0.70 45.47
N ASP A 421 -66.31 -0.56 45.03
CA ASP A 421 -66.15 -0.96 43.61
C ASP A 421 -67.32 -0.55 42.68
N GLU A 422 -68.29 0.25 43.15
CA GLU A 422 -69.27 0.89 42.28
C GLU A 422 -68.58 1.89 41.33
N SER A 423 -68.57 1.56 40.03
CA SER A 423 -67.95 2.32 38.94
C SER A 423 -68.65 3.65 38.59
N ALA A 424 -69.47 4.21 39.50
CA ALA A 424 -70.28 5.39 39.23
C ALA A 424 -69.69 6.65 39.89
N LEU A 425 -69.65 7.73 39.12
CA LEU A 425 -69.32 9.07 39.59
C LEU A 425 -70.42 9.56 40.55
N LYS A 426 -70.06 9.99 41.76
CA LYS A 426 -71.03 10.50 42.75
C LYS A 426 -70.43 11.56 43.67
N MET A 427 -71.28 12.42 44.20
CA MET A 427 -70.93 13.33 45.30
C MET A 427 -70.60 12.50 46.55
N ALA A 428 -69.36 12.58 47.02
CA ALA A 428 -68.89 11.81 48.16
C ALA A 428 -68.10 12.68 49.15
N ASP A 429 -68.15 12.29 50.41
CA ASP A 429 -67.35 12.86 51.48
C ASP A 429 -66.01 12.09 51.57
N ILE A 430 -64.91 12.82 51.41
CA ILE A 430 -63.55 12.26 51.44
C ILE A 430 -63.14 11.84 52.84
N HIS A 431 -63.55 12.57 53.87
CA HIS A 431 -63.22 12.19 55.26
C HIS A 431 -63.90 10.87 55.62
N GLN A 432 -65.15 10.66 55.17
CA GLN A 432 -65.83 9.39 55.35
C GLN A 432 -65.07 8.22 54.70
N GLY A 433 -64.48 8.45 53.53
CA GLY A 433 -63.65 7.47 52.83
C GLY A 433 -62.35 7.12 53.58
N ILE A 434 -61.63 8.15 54.04
CA ILE A 434 -60.41 8.01 54.84
C ILE A 434 -60.71 7.28 56.16
N ASP A 435 -61.75 7.70 56.89
CA ASP A 435 -62.10 7.11 58.19
C ASP A 435 -62.55 5.66 58.05
N SER A 436 -63.29 5.33 56.99
CA SER A 436 -63.64 3.94 56.67
C SER A 436 -62.39 3.10 56.41
N THR A 437 -61.41 3.66 55.69
CA THR A 437 -60.13 2.99 55.40
C THR A 437 -59.30 2.79 56.67
N LEU A 438 -59.21 3.81 57.53
CA LEU A 438 -58.53 3.73 58.83
C LEU A 438 -59.14 2.65 59.75
N LEU A 439 -60.46 2.47 59.70
CA LEU A 439 -61.15 1.47 60.48
C LEU A 439 -60.83 0.03 60.01
N LEU A 440 -60.61 -0.16 58.71
CA LEU A 440 -60.20 -1.46 58.14
C LEU A 440 -58.78 -1.87 58.56
N ILE A 441 -57.85 -0.91 58.53
CA ILE A 441 -56.44 -1.15 58.89
C ILE A 441 -56.17 -0.96 60.37
N GLN A 442 -57.21 -0.76 61.20
CA GLN A 442 -57.09 -0.48 62.63
C GLN A 442 -56.27 -1.55 63.36
N ASN A 443 -56.39 -2.82 62.99
CA ASN A 443 -55.59 -3.88 63.59
C ASN A 443 -54.09 -3.68 63.28
N ARG A 444 -53.70 -3.30 62.05
CA ARG A 444 -52.28 -3.03 61.74
C ARG A 444 -51.74 -1.78 62.44
N LEU A 445 -52.61 -0.89 62.91
CA LEU A 445 -52.22 0.29 63.69
C LEU A 445 -52.06 -0.02 65.19
N GLN A 446 -52.61 -1.14 65.70
CA GLN A 446 -52.53 -1.53 67.11
C GLN A 446 -51.18 -2.20 67.44
N GLU A 447 -50.84 -2.23 68.72
CA GLU A 447 -49.64 -2.92 69.20
C GLU A 447 -49.77 -4.43 68.97
N HIS A 448 -48.78 -5.00 68.29
CA HIS A 448 -48.70 -6.44 68.00
C HIS A 448 -47.27 -6.93 68.24
N HIS A 449 -47.08 -8.25 68.38
CA HIS A 449 -45.90 -8.91 68.97
C HIS A 449 -44.49 -8.37 68.65
N ASN A 450 -44.29 -7.64 67.54
CA ASN A 450 -43.01 -7.05 67.14
C ASN A 450 -43.04 -5.53 66.83
N PHE A 451 -44.17 -4.83 67.01
CA PHE A 451 -44.33 -3.43 66.59
C PHE A 451 -45.14 -2.59 67.60
N GLN A 452 -44.67 -1.37 67.84
CA GLN A 452 -45.33 -0.40 68.73
C GLN A 452 -46.59 0.19 68.06
N HIS A 453 -47.60 0.51 68.88
CA HIS A 453 -48.83 1.18 68.42
C HIS A 453 -48.53 2.47 67.64
N ILE A 454 -49.08 2.58 66.42
CA ILE A 454 -48.96 3.76 65.56
C ILE A 454 -50.10 4.73 65.86
N GLN A 455 -49.77 5.94 66.29
CA GLN A 455 -50.75 6.98 66.58
C GLN A 455 -51.20 7.68 65.30
N VAL A 456 -52.49 7.63 64.98
CA VAL A 456 -53.07 8.39 63.85
C VAL A 456 -53.55 9.76 64.32
N ILE A 457 -53.02 10.83 63.71
CA ILE A 457 -53.41 12.22 63.97
C ILE A 457 -54.22 12.73 62.77
N ARG A 458 -55.48 13.10 63.03
CA ARG A 458 -56.42 13.63 62.01
C ARG A 458 -56.46 15.15 62.10
N GLU A 459 -56.07 15.83 61.04
CA GLU A 459 -56.09 17.28 60.89
C GLU A 459 -56.93 17.63 59.65
N TYR A 460 -58.24 17.46 59.79
CA TYR A 460 -59.18 17.68 58.69
C TYR A 460 -59.65 19.14 58.65
N GLU A 461 -59.48 19.80 57.52
CA GLU A 461 -60.18 21.07 57.22
C GLU A 461 -61.59 20.78 56.71
N THR A 462 -62.50 21.77 56.74
CA THR A 462 -63.85 21.62 56.18
C THR A 462 -63.79 21.63 54.66
N ILE A 463 -64.08 20.49 54.03
CA ILE A 463 -64.08 20.32 52.57
C ILE A 463 -65.51 19.95 52.13
N PRO A 464 -66.05 20.55 51.05
CA PRO A 464 -67.35 20.16 50.51
C PRO A 464 -67.32 18.74 49.95
N GLN A 465 -68.49 18.13 49.78
CA GLN A 465 -68.59 16.88 49.02
C GLN A 465 -68.08 17.10 47.60
N ILE A 466 -67.27 16.16 47.10
CA ILE A 466 -66.69 16.24 45.77
C ILE A 466 -67.27 15.15 44.87
N GLU A 467 -67.49 15.49 43.61
CA GLU A 467 -67.90 14.54 42.59
C GLU A 467 -66.69 13.69 42.20
N CYS A 468 -66.71 12.40 42.57
CA CYS A 468 -65.57 11.52 42.38
C CYS A 468 -65.98 10.05 42.24
N TYR A 469 -64.99 9.19 42.00
CA TYR A 469 -65.10 7.74 42.13
C TYR A 469 -64.61 7.34 43.53
N PRO A 470 -65.47 7.30 44.56
CA PRO A 470 -65.03 7.04 45.92
C PRO A 470 -64.33 5.67 46.07
N GLY A 471 -64.65 4.70 45.21
CA GLY A 471 -63.91 3.44 45.08
C GLY A 471 -62.42 3.56 44.89
N GLN A 472 -62.07 4.20 43.78
CA GLN A 472 -60.69 4.40 43.38
C GLN A 472 -59.95 5.28 44.40
N LEU A 473 -60.61 6.32 44.93
CA LEU A 473 -60.01 7.17 45.96
C LEU A 473 -59.73 6.42 47.26
N ASN A 474 -60.66 5.56 47.71
CA ASN A 474 -60.42 4.76 48.90
C ASN A 474 -59.33 3.70 48.70
N GLN A 475 -59.16 3.17 47.49
CA GLN A 475 -58.02 2.33 47.15
C GLN A 475 -56.69 3.12 47.22
N VAL A 476 -56.67 4.37 46.74
CA VAL A 476 -55.50 5.26 46.89
C VAL A 476 -55.21 5.50 48.36
N PHE A 477 -56.20 5.83 49.18
CA PHE A 477 -56.01 6.03 50.62
C PHE A 477 -55.50 4.76 51.31
N LEU A 478 -56.04 3.59 50.98
CA LEU A 478 -55.58 2.31 51.54
C LEU A 478 -54.12 2.06 51.21
N ASN A 479 -53.73 2.20 49.94
CA ASN A 479 -52.35 1.96 49.51
C ASN A 479 -51.38 2.95 50.14
N LEU A 480 -51.73 4.24 50.21
CA LEU A 480 -50.89 5.24 50.85
C LEU A 480 -50.72 4.98 52.35
N LEU A 481 -51.79 4.60 53.04
CA LEU A 481 -51.75 4.30 54.47
C LEU A 481 -50.99 3.00 54.76
N LEU A 482 -51.15 1.96 53.94
CA LEU A 482 -50.37 0.72 54.06
C LEU A 482 -48.88 0.98 53.82
N ASN A 483 -48.53 1.72 52.77
CA ASN A 483 -47.13 2.10 52.53
C ASN A 483 -46.55 2.91 53.70
N ALA A 484 -47.34 3.80 54.30
CA ALA A 484 -46.92 4.55 55.48
C ALA A 484 -46.72 3.65 56.72
N ILE A 485 -47.59 2.65 56.92
CA ILE A 485 -47.44 1.64 57.97
C ILE A 485 -46.20 0.79 57.72
N ASP A 486 -46.04 0.24 56.52
CA ASP A 486 -44.92 -0.62 56.16
C ASP A 486 -43.57 0.12 56.29
N ALA A 487 -43.50 1.40 55.90
CA ALA A 487 -42.31 2.22 56.10
C ALA A 487 -41.99 2.45 57.60
N VAL A 488 -43.01 2.61 58.44
CA VAL A 488 -42.85 2.74 59.90
C VAL A 488 -42.43 1.41 60.54
N GLU A 489 -43.02 0.29 60.10
CA GLU A 489 -42.66 -1.06 60.54
C GLU A 489 -41.22 -1.42 60.15
N GLU A 490 -40.78 -1.06 58.93
CA GLU A 490 -39.40 -1.30 58.46
C GLU A 490 -38.37 -0.58 59.34
N VAL A 491 -38.62 0.68 59.71
CA VAL A 491 -37.75 1.45 60.61
C VAL A 491 -37.70 0.82 62.01
N GLN A 492 -38.86 0.40 62.56
CA GLN A 492 -38.90 -0.29 63.86
C GLN A 492 -38.16 -1.63 63.84
N ALA A 493 -38.26 -2.40 62.76
CA ALA A 493 -37.55 -3.66 62.60
C ALA A 493 -36.03 -3.45 62.55
N GLN A 494 -35.55 -2.39 61.88
CA GLN A 494 -34.14 -2.01 61.86
C GLN A 494 -33.63 -1.57 63.24
N ASP A 495 -34.43 -0.83 64.01
CA ASP A 495 -34.08 -0.42 65.38
C ASP A 495 -34.02 -1.62 66.34
N HIS A 496 -34.96 -2.58 66.24
CA HIS A 496 -34.93 -3.82 67.02
C HIS A 496 -33.72 -4.74 66.69
N LEU A 497 -33.29 -4.78 65.42
CA LEU A 497 -32.09 -5.50 65.00
C LEU A 497 -30.80 -4.81 65.50
N ARG A 498 -30.77 -3.48 65.55
CA ARG A 498 -29.64 -2.72 66.11
C ARG A 498 -29.49 -2.92 67.62
N GLU A 499 -30.61 -3.00 68.35
CA GLU A 499 -30.60 -3.30 69.79
C GLU A 499 -30.18 -4.74 70.10
N SER A 500 -30.57 -5.72 69.27
CA SER A 500 -30.15 -7.12 69.43
C SER A 500 -28.69 -7.39 69.03
N SER A 501 -28.11 -6.56 68.14
CA SER A 501 -26.71 -6.66 67.69
C SER A 501 -25.72 -6.03 68.68
N ASN A 502 -26.16 -5.02 69.44
CA ASN A 502 -25.38 -4.44 70.54
C ASN A 502 -25.60 -5.26 71.82
N GLY A 503 -25.06 -6.48 71.83
CA GLY A 503 -24.82 -7.22 73.06
C GLY A 503 -23.84 -6.45 73.95
N VAL A 504 -24.35 -5.53 74.77
CA VAL A 504 -23.60 -4.90 75.84
C VAL A 504 -24.35 -5.13 77.14
N VAL A 505 -23.93 -6.21 77.81
CA VAL A 505 -23.94 -6.28 79.27
C VAL A 505 -23.05 -5.14 79.76
N VAL A 506 -23.64 -4.04 80.23
CA VAL A 506 -22.97 -3.16 81.21
C VAL A 506 -23.89 -3.05 82.43
N SER A 507 -23.51 -3.84 83.42
CA SER A 507 -23.78 -3.62 84.83
C SER A 507 -23.47 -2.17 85.25
N HIS A 508 -24.41 -1.56 85.99
CA HIS A 508 -24.25 -0.36 86.82
C HIS A 508 -23.71 0.92 86.18
N VAL A 509 -24.61 1.81 85.73
CA VAL A 509 -24.47 3.28 85.91
C VAL A 509 -25.86 3.91 86.18
N SER A 510 -25.87 4.89 87.07
CA SER A 510 -26.95 5.69 87.67
C SER A 510 -28.05 6.27 86.74
N PRO A 511 -29.24 6.62 87.29
CA PRO A 511 -30.45 6.98 86.53
C PRO A 511 -30.44 8.45 86.09
N SER A 512 -29.91 8.74 84.89
CA SER A 512 -30.03 10.08 84.30
C SER A 512 -29.85 10.07 82.78
N ALA A 513 -30.72 9.36 82.06
CA ALA A 513 -31.01 9.63 80.64
C ALA A 513 -32.20 8.76 80.18
N LYS A 514 -33.44 9.16 80.51
CA LYS A 514 -34.61 8.65 79.79
C LYS A 514 -34.64 9.34 78.43
N GLN A 515 -34.09 8.70 77.41
CA GLN A 515 -34.30 9.11 76.02
C GLN A 515 -35.76 8.80 75.66
N THR A 516 -36.55 9.86 75.51
CA THR A 516 -37.98 9.79 75.21
C THR A 516 -38.17 9.31 73.76
N TYR A 517 -38.32 8.00 73.54
CA TYR A 517 -38.75 7.49 72.24
C TYR A 517 -40.16 8.02 71.95
N LYS A 518 -40.28 8.89 70.95
CA LYS A 518 -41.60 9.37 70.48
C LYS A 518 -42.30 8.19 69.80
N LYS A 519 -43.52 7.90 70.23
CA LYS A 519 -44.37 6.88 69.58
C LYS A 519 -44.49 7.19 68.08
N PRO A 520 -44.45 6.18 67.20
CA PRO A 520 -44.62 6.35 65.76
C PRO A 520 -45.98 7.01 65.45
N GLN A 521 -46.01 7.96 64.51
CA GLN A 521 -47.23 8.72 64.19
C GLN A 521 -47.45 8.80 62.67
N ILE A 522 -48.70 8.60 62.25
CA ILE A 522 -49.18 8.91 60.90
C ILE A 522 -50.09 10.15 61.02
N ARG A 523 -49.78 11.21 60.28
CA ARG A 523 -50.58 12.45 60.29
C ARG A 523 -51.28 12.63 58.96
N ILE A 524 -52.61 12.74 59.00
CA ILE A 524 -53.45 12.95 57.82
C ILE A 524 -53.98 14.38 57.87
N LYS A 525 -53.56 15.19 56.90
CA LYS A 525 -54.01 16.56 56.71
C LYS A 525 -54.84 16.65 55.45
N THR A 526 -56.03 17.23 55.54
CA THR A 526 -56.81 17.59 54.36
C THR A 526 -56.93 19.11 54.32
N HIS A 527 -56.64 19.71 53.17
CA HIS A 527 -56.73 21.16 52.97
C HIS A 527 -57.37 21.46 51.63
N MET A 528 -58.17 22.53 51.58
CA MET A 528 -58.74 23.03 50.33
C MET A 528 -57.91 24.22 49.86
N SER A 529 -57.15 24.05 48.78
CA SER A 529 -56.39 25.16 48.19
C SER A 529 -57.36 26.24 47.67
N PRO A 530 -57.12 27.55 47.90
CA PRO A 530 -57.96 28.64 47.39
C PRO A 530 -58.03 28.79 45.86
N GLU A 531 -57.42 27.90 45.09
CA GLU A 531 -57.38 27.98 43.62
C GLU A 531 -58.32 26.96 42.98
N GLY A 532 -59.54 27.40 42.71
CA GLY A 532 -60.39 26.82 41.67
C GLY A 532 -60.21 27.61 40.37
N ASP A 533 -59.27 27.20 39.52
CA ASP A 533 -59.33 27.30 38.06
C ASP A 533 -58.09 26.58 37.47
N ARG A 534 -58.23 25.27 37.24
CA ARG A 534 -57.47 24.53 36.23
C ARG A 534 -58.35 23.45 35.61
#